data_AF-A0A2L0A5M9-F1
#
_entry.id   AF-A0A2L0A5M9-F1
#
_cell.length_a   1.000
_cell.length_b   1.000
_cell.length_c   1.000
_cell.angle_alpha   90.00
_cell.angle_beta   90.00
_cell.angle_gamma   90.00
#
_symmetry.space_group_name_H-M   'P 1'
#
loop_
_entity.id
_entity.type
_entity.pdbx_description
1 polymer ?
#
loop_
_entity_poly.entity_id
_entity_poly.type
_entity_poly.pdbx_seq_one_letter_code
_entity_poly.pdbx_strand_id
1 'polypeptide(L)' 'MERISAPVIASAILTAPAWAIVGLTMQDDQMREASAETLAETIVETLNKPVPEHDPAQLVLPI' A
#
# COMPACT_ATOMS: atom_id res chain seq x y z
N MET A 1 10.57 -19.33 1.19
CA MET A 1 9.64 -18.18 1.32
C MET A 1 10.48 -16.92 1.25
N GLU A 2 10.24 -16.08 0.25
CA GLU A 2 10.84 -14.75 0.19
C GLU A 2 10.26 -13.90 1.33
N ARG A 3 11.12 -13.23 2.11
CA ARG A 3 10.67 -12.37 3.20
C ARG A 3 10.23 -11.03 2.63
N ILE A 4 8.96 -10.69 2.80
CA ILE A 4 8.47 -9.36 2.45
C ILE A 4 9.15 -8.32 3.35
N SER A 5 9.67 -7.26 2.72
CA SER A 5 10.37 -6.17 3.40
C SER A 5 9.40 -5.35 4.26
N ALA A 6 9.67 -5.25 5.56
CA ALA A 6 8.84 -4.47 6.50
C ALA A 6 8.67 -2.99 6.10
N PRO A 7 9.70 -2.29 5.59
CA PRO A 7 9.53 -0.95 5.01
C PRO A 7 8.51 -0.86 3.87
N VAL A 8 8.45 -1.88 3.01
CA VAL A 8 7.51 -1.90 1.87
C VAL A 8 6.08 -2.07 2.37
N ILE A 9 5.87 -2.96 3.35
CA ILE A 9 4.56 -3.13 4.00
C ILE A 9 4.14 -1.83 4.70
N ALA A 10 5.05 -1.20 5.44
CA ALA A 10 4.77 0.06 6.12
C ALA A 10 4.36 1.16 5.13
N SER A 11 5.06 1.28 4.00
CA SER A 11 4.67 2.20 2.93
C SER A 11 3.28 1.88 2.39
N ALA A 12 2.97 0.61 2.14
CA ALA A 12 1.67 0.20 1.62
C ALA A 12 0.52 0.54 2.59
N ILE A 13 0.73 0.35 3.90
CA ILE A 13 -0.23 0.75 4.94
C ILE A 13 -0.44 2.27 4.92
N LEU A 14 0.63 3.06 4.78
CA LEU A 14 0.55 4.52 4.75
C LEU A 14 -0.11 5.07 3.47
N THR A 15 -0.09 4.30 2.38
CA THR A 15 -0.75 4.66 1.12
C THR A 15 -2.20 4.20 1.03
N ALA A 16 -2.67 3.39 1.97
CA ALA A 16 -4.05 2.92 2.00
C ALA A 16 -5.04 4.09 2.17
N PRO A 17 -6.27 3.98 1.64
CA PRO A 17 -7.30 4.98 1.85
C PRO A 17 -7.52 5.28 3.34
N ALA A 18 -7.55 6.55 3.71
CA ALA A 18 -7.66 6.96 5.11
C ALA A 18 -8.90 6.38 5.82
N TRP A 19 -10.00 6.21 5.08
CA TRP A 19 -11.22 5.60 5.61
C TRP A 19 -11.01 4.14 6.04
N ALA A 20 -10.18 3.37 5.33
CA ALA A 20 -9.93 1.95 5.63
C ALA A 20 -9.09 1.81 6.91
N ILE A 21 -8.13 2.71 7.13
CA ILE A 21 -7.36 2.75 8.39
C ILE A 21 -8.28 3.03 9.58
N VAL A 22 -9.19 3.99 9.44
CA VAL A 22 -10.16 4.32 10.50
C VAL A 22 -11.16 3.18 10.72
N GLY A 23 -11.70 2.64 9.63
CA GLY A 23 -12.74 1.60 9.65
C GLY A 23 -12.26 0.30 10.29
N LEU A 24 -10.96 0.01 10.29
CA LEU A 24 -10.36 -1.12 11.01
C LEU A 24 -10.65 -1.08 12.52
N THR A 25 -10.87 0.10 13.07
CA THR A 25 -11.14 0.33 14.51
C THR A 25 -12.61 0.57 14.82
N MET A 26 -13.49 0.51 13.82
CA MET A 26 -14.93 0.76 14.00
C MET A 26 -15.63 -0.43 14.65
N GLN A 27 -16.67 -0.12 15.44
CA GLN A 27 -17.53 -1.14 16.07
C GLN A 27 -18.39 -1.88 15.05
N ASP A 28 -18.73 -1.25 13.94
CA ASP A 28 -19.48 -1.87 12.85
C ASP A 28 -18.64 -2.98 12.18
N ASP A 29 -19.15 -4.21 12.25
CA ASP A 29 -18.45 -5.40 11.76
C ASP A 29 -18.27 -5.39 10.23
N GLN A 30 -19.29 -4.95 9.49
CA GLN A 30 -19.23 -4.89 8.03
C GLN A 30 -18.21 -3.85 7.57
N MET A 31 -18.20 -2.68 8.21
CA MET A 31 -17.24 -1.64 7.91
C MET A 31 -15.80 -2.08 8.23
N ARG A 32 -15.61 -2.78 9.34
CA ARG A 32 -14.30 -3.30 9.74
C ARG A 32 -13.78 -4.37 8.78
N GLU A 33 -14.65 -5.24 8.29
CA GLU A 33 -14.30 -6.24 7.28
C GLU A 33 -13.95 -5.59 5.93
N ALA A 34 -14.79 -4.68 5.43
CA ALA A 34 -14.52 -3.94 4.18
C ALA A 34 -13.21 -3.15 4.24
N SER A 35 -12.89 -2.61 5.42
CA SER A 35 -11.62 -1.92 5.68
C SER A 35 -10.42 -2.85 5.62
N ALA A 36 -10.54 -4.05 6.21
CA ALA A 36 -9.49 -5.05 6.17
C ALA A 36 -9.23 -5.54 4.73
N GLU A 37 -10.29 -5.77 3.95
CA GLU A 37 -10.19 -6.15 2.54
C GLU A 37 -9.48 -5.08 1.71
N THR A 38 -9.92 -3.82 1.83
CA THR A 38 -9.29 -2.69 1.12
C THR A 38 -7.81 -2.53 1.48
N LEU A 39 -7.46 -2.69 2.75
CA LEU A 39 -6.07 -2.62 3.19
C LEU A 39 -5.24 -3.77 2.60
N ALA A 40 -5.79 -4.98 2.58
CA ALA A 40 -5.13 -6.14 1.99
C ALA A 40 -4.90 -5.95 0.48
N GLU A 41 -5.90 -5.48 -0.25
CA GLU A 41 -5.79 -5.14 -1.68
C GLU A 41 -4.69 -4.10 -1.93
N THR A 42 -4.68 -3.01 -1.15
CA THR A 42 -3.64 -1.97 -1.26
C THR A 42 -2.23 -2.54 -1.05
N ILE A 43 -2.07 -3.44 -0.08
CA ILE A 43 -0.78 -4.10 0.19
C ILE A 43 -0.38 -4.97 -1.01
N VAL A 44 -1.30 -5.78 -1.53
CA VAL A 44 -1.04 -6.64 -2.69
C VAL A 44 -0.68 -5.81 -3.92
N GLU A 45 -1.42 -4.73 -4.20
CA GLU A 45 -1.12 -3.82 -5.30
C GLU A 45 0.26 -3.18 -5.16
N THR A 46 0.60 -2.71 -3.96
CA THR A 46 1.91 -2.09 -3.70
C THR A 46 3.06 -3.08 -3.86
N LEU A 47 2.88 -4.32 -3.40
CA LEU A 47 3.89 -5.38 -3.53
C LEU A 47 4.08 -5.86 -4.96
N ASN A 48 3.01 -5.86 -5.76
CA ASN A 48 3.06 -6.24 -7.17
C ASN A 48 3.43 -5.08 -8.10
N LYS A 49 3.50 -3.85 -7.58
CA LYS A 49 3.85 -2.70 -8.38
C LYS A 49 5.30 -2.86 -8.85
N PRO A 50 5.55 -2.89 -10.17
CA PRO A 50 6.91 -2.95 -10.67
C PRO A 50 7.67 -1.75 -10.13
N VAL A 51 8.84 -1.99 -9.55
CA VAL A 51 9.78 -0.92 -9.21
C VAL A 51 10.01 -0.17 -10.52
N PRO A 52 9.75 1.16 -10.59
CA PRO A 52 10.02 1.89 -11.81
C PRO A 52 11.51 1.70 -12.10
N GLU A 53 11.82 0.99 -13.19
CA GLU A 53 13.17 0.93 -13.70
C GLU A 53 13.59 2.37 -13.96
N HIS A 54 14.69 2.78 -13.34
CA HIS A 54 15.29 4.06 -13.62
C HIS A 54 15.81 3.97 -15.05
N ASP A 55 15.08 4.53 -16.02
CA ASP A 55 15.54 4.58 -17.40
C ASP A 55 16.82 5.44 -17.41
N PRO A 56 17.99 4.86 -17.71
CA PRO A 56 19.25 5.61 -17.71
C PRO A 56 19.28 6.73 -18.76
N ALA A 57 18.37 6.72 -19.74
CA ALA A 57 18.19 7.80 -20.71
C ALA A 57 17.23 8.91 -20.23
N GLN A 58 16.57 8.74 -19.08
CA GLN A 58 15.65 9.74 -18.54
C GLN A 58 16.42 10.92 -17.96
N LEU A 59 16.22 12.10 -18.57
CA LEU A 59 16.84 13.35 -18.12
C LEU A 59 16.30 13.77 -16.75
N VAL A 60 17.20 14.19 -15.86
CA VAL A 60 16.84 14.72 -14.54
C VAL A 60 16.14 16.06 -14.72
N LEU A 61 14.93 16.20 -14.18
CA LEU A 61 14.24 17.50 -14.15
C LEU A 61 15.02 18.45 -13.24
N PRO A 62 15.40 19.65 -13.73
CA PRO A 62 15.99 20.68 -12.89
C PRO A 62 14.91 21.19 -11.92
N ILE A 63 15.28 21.26 -10.64
CA ILE A 63 14.52 21.93 -9.58
C ILE A 63 14.59 23.44 -9.70
#